data_AF-A0A8T3N093-F1
#
_entry.id   AF-A0A8T3N093-F1
#
_cell.length_a   1.000
_cell.length_b   1.000
_cell.length_c   1.000
_cell.angle_alpha   90.00
_cell.angle_beta   90.00
_cell.angle_gamma   90.00
#
_symmetry.space_group_name_H-M   'P 1'
#
loop_
_entity.id
_entity.type
_entity.pdbx_description
1 polymer ?
#
loop_
_entity_poly.entity_id
_entity_poly.type
_entity_poly.pdbx_seq_one_letter_code
_entity_poly.pdbx_strand_id
1 'polypeptide(L)' 'MPDHRTLLRQTAELAADFLDGVDRRPVGASASHDELLAAFGGALPEHGEAAGEVVDHLATIADPGLIASAGPRFFGFVIG' A
#
# COMPACT_ATOMS: atom_id res chain seq x y z
N MET A 1 -10.44 5.49 -19.83
CA MET A 1 -10.27 4.86 -18.51
C MET A 1 -10.24 3.36 -18.69
N PRO A 2 -9.32 2.62 -18.03
CA PRO A 2 -9.42 1.17 -18.00
C PRO A 2 -10.80 0.77 -17.47
N ASP A 3 -11.36 -0.33 -17.96
CA ASP A 3 -12.58 -0.85 -17.37
C ASP A 3 -12.33 -1.25 -15.90
N HIS A 4 -13.36 -1.17 -15.06
CA HIS A 4 -13.24 -1.45 -13.63
C HIS A 4 -12.72 -2.86 -13.34
N ARG A 5 -12.98 -3.85 -14.19
CA ARG A 5 -12.49 -5.22 -14.00
C ARG A 5 -10.98 -5.28 -14.16
N THR A 6 -10.41 -4.57 -15.13
CA THR A 6 -8.96 -4.48 -15.31
C THR A 6 -8.29 -3.85 -14.10
N LEU A 7 -8.84 -2.74 -13.58
CA LEU A 7 -8.29 -2.07 -12.40
C LEU A 7 -8.39 -2.94 -11.14
N LEU A 8 -9.55 -3.57 -10.91
CA LEU A 8 -9.74 -4.46 -9.76
C LEU A 8 -8.80 -5.67 -9.80
N ARG A 9 -8.50 -6.20 -10.99
CA ARG A 9 -7.51 -7.27 -11.13
C ARG A 9 -6.11 -6.80 -10.74
N GLN A 10 -5.67 -5.64 -11.22
CA GLN A 10 -4.38 -5.06 -10.84
C GLN A 10 -4.28 -4.85 -9.31
N THR A 11 -5.33 -4.30 -8.69
CA THR A 11 -5.36 -4.13 -7.23
C THR A 11 -5.33 -5.47 -6.50
N ALA A 12 -6.03 -6.49 -7.00
CA ALA A 12 -6.01 -7.82 -6.42
C ALA A 12 -4.64 -8.48 -6.52
N GLU A 13 -3.89 -8.27 -7.61
CA GLU A 13 -2.51 -8.74 -7.78
C GLU A 13 -1.59 -8.10 -6.74
N LEU A 14 -1.64 -6.77 -6.55
CA LEU A 14 -0.88 -6.08 -5.49
C LEU A 14 -1.21 -6.59 -4.08
N ALA A 15 -2.51 -6.85 -3.81
CA ALA A 15 -2.95 -7.39 -2.53
C ALA A 15 -2.47 -8.84 -2.33
N ALA A 16 -2.50 -9.67 -3.36
CA ALA A 16 -1.98 -11.03 -3.32
C ALA A 16 -0.47 -11.04 -3.03
N ASP A 17 0.31 -10.22 -3.72
CA ASP A 17 1.75 -10.09 -3.50
C ASP A 17 2.08 -9.65 -2.06
N PHE A 18 1.28 -8.75 -1.49
CA PHE A 18 1.41 -8.37 -0.07
C PHE A 18 1.17 -9.57 0.86
N LEU A 19 0.07 -10.30 0.65
CA LEU A 19 -0.33 -11.43 1.49
C LEU A 19 0.65 -12.62 1.37
N ASP A 20 1.12 -12.92 0.17
CA ASP A 20 2.11 -13.98 -0.09
C ASP A 20 3.47 -13.69 0.59
N GLY A 21 3.78 -12.43 0.85
CA GLY A 21 5.00 -11.99 1.53
C GLY A 21 4.84 -11.65 3.01
N VAL A 22 3.63 -11.68 3.57
CA VAL A 22 3.32 -11.10 4.89
C VAL A 22 4.10 -11.77 6.04
N ASP A 23 4.43 -13.06 5.87
CA ASP A 23 5.22 -13.87 6.79
C ASP A 23 6.69 -13.42 6.91
N ARG A 24 7.18 -12.60 5.97
CA ARG A 24 8.55 -12.03 5.96
C ARG A 24 8.57 -10.52 6.19
N ARG A 25 7.46 -9.81 6.02
CA ARG A 25 7.37 -8.34 6.18
C ARG A 25 7.57 -7.84 7.62
N PRO A 26 8.05 -6.61 7.86
CA PRO A 26 8.14 -6.06 9.21
C PRO A 26 6.78 -5.96 9.92
N VAL A 27 6.75 -6.21 11.23
CA VAL A 27 5.58 -5.97 12.10
C VAL A 27 5.62 -4.59 12.78
N GLY A 28 6.38 -3.66 12.19
CA GLY A 28 6.48 -2.26 12.55
C GLY A 28 6.95 -1.47 11.32
N ALA A 29 6.55 -0.20 11.22
CA ALA A 29 6.95 0.66 10.11
C ALA A 29 8.49 0.81 10.05
N SER A 30 9.02 0.80 8.83
CA SER A 30 10.45 1.05 8.56
C SER A 30 10.75 2.51 8.21
N ALA A 31 9.74 3.29 7.83
CA ALA A 31 9.84 4.73 7.61
C ALA A 31 9.27 5.52 8.80
N SER A 32 9.78 6.72 9.00
CA SER A 32 9.29 7.70 9.96
C SER A 32 8.04 8.43 9.45
N HIS A 33 7.34 9.09 10.37
CA HIS A 33 6.20 9.94 10.04
C HIS A 33 6.54 11.00 8.98
N ASP A 34 7.67 11.68 9.12
CA ASP A 34 8.04 12.78 8.23
C ASP A 34 8.43 12.28 6.84
N GLU A 35 9.04 11.09 6.73
CA GLU A 35 9.32 10.44 5.45
C GLU A 35 8.02 10.05 4.74
N LEU A 36 7.04 9.49 5.46
CA LEU A 36 5.74 9.17 4.89
C LEU A 36 4.97 10.44 4.50
N LEU A 37 4.98 11.48 5.34
CA LEU A 37 4.34 12.75 5.01
C LEU A 37 4.95 13.40 3.78
N ALA A 38 6.27 13.31 3.61
CA ALA A 38 6.95 13.78 2.41
C ALA A 38 6.59 12.95 1.16
N ALA A 39 6.40 11.63 1.31
CA ALA A 39 6.05 10.74 0.20
C ALA A 39 4.58 10.86 -0.26
N PHE A 40 3.65 10.99 0.70
CA PHE A 40 2.21 11.15 0.42
C PHE A 40 1.79 12.60 0.19
N GLY A 41 2.56 13.55 0.71
CA GLY A 41 2.30 14.98 0.58
C GLY A 41 2.72 15.54 -0.77
N GLY A 42 2.48 16.84 -0.95
CA GLY A 42 2.76 17.55 -2.19
C GLY A 42 1.55 18.29 -2.71
N ALA A 43 1.72 19.01 -3.81
CA ALA A 43 0.62 19.65 -4.50
C ALA A 43 -0.24 18.59 -5.20
N LEU A 44 -1.55 18.70 -5.09
CA LEU A 44 -2.46 17.88 -5.88
C LEU A 44 -2.29 18.26 -7.37
N PRO A 45 -2.13 17.28 -8.29
CA PRO A 45 -2.01 17.56 -9.71
C PRO A 45 -3.21 18.32 -10.28
N GLU A 46 -2.96 19.25 -11.21
CA GLU A 46 -4.01 20.01 -11.90
C GLU A 46 -4.80 19.15 -12.90
N HIS A 47 -4.25 17.99 -13.27
CA HIS A 47 -4.82 17.05 -14.21
C HIS A 47 -4.89 15.65 -13.60
N GLY A 48 -5.95 14.92 -13.93
CA GLY A 48 -6.12 13.55 -13.45
C GLY A 48 -5.06 12.60 -14.02
N GLU A 49 -4.63 11.66 -13.20
CA GLU A 49 -3.71 10.58 -13.55
C GLU A 49 -4.47 9.29 -13.90
N ALA A 50 -3.78 8.33 -14.53
CA ALA A 50 -4.38 7.03 -14.77
C ALA A 50 -4.60 6.29 -13.43
N ALA A 51 -5.83 5.82 -13.18
CA ALA A 51 -6.18 5.19 -11.90
C ALA A 51 -5.27 4.01 -11.52
N GLY A 52 -4.79 3.24 -12.51
CA GLY A 52 -3.84 2.15 -12.26
C GLY A 52 -2.46 2.64 -11.79
N GLU A 53 -1.99 3.78 -12.31
CA GLU A 53 -0.72 4.39 -11.88
C GLU A 53 -0.87 4.95 -10.46
N VAL A 54 -2.01 5.56 -10.13
CA VAL A 54 -2.29 6.04 -8.78
C VAL A 54 -2.29 4.88 -7.77
N VAL A 55 -2.95 3.76 -8.07
CA VAL A 55 -2.99 2.60 -7.18
C VAL A 55 -1.59 2.00 -6.98
N ASP A 56 -0.81 1.84 -8.05
CA ASP A 56 0.55 1.31 -8.00
C ASP A 56 1.50 2.23 -7.20
N HIS A 57 1.40 3.54 -7.44
CA HIS A 57 2.17 4.54 -6.72
C HIS A 57 1.84 4.52 -5.22
N LEU A 58 0.55 4.52 -4.86
CA LEU A 58 0.12 4.45 -3.47
C LEU A 58 0.58 3.16 -2.79
N ALA A 59 0.48 2.01 -3.45
CA ALA A 59 0.98 0.74 -2.91
C ALA A 59 2.48 0.79 -2.63
N THR A 60 3.25 1.42 -3.53
CA THR A 60 4.70 1.57 -3.39
C THR A 60 5.09 2.49 -2.22
N ILE A 61 4.52 3.70 -2.14
CA ILE A 61 4.90 4.67 -1.10
C ILE A 61 4.33 4.32 0.27
N ALA A 62 3.23 3.55 0.33
CA ALA A 62 2.68 3.06 1.58
C ALA A 62 3.57 1.99 2.22
N ASP A 63 4.24 1.16 1.42
CA ASP A 63 4.88 -0.08 1.89
C ASP A 63 5.82 0.09 3.10
N PRO A 64 6.71 1.11 3.15
CA PRO A 64 7.58 1.34 4.30
C PRO A 64 6.85 1.72 5.59
N GLY A 65 5.60 2.19 5.47
CA GLY A 65 4.73 2.55 6.59
C GLY A 65 3.75 1.44 6.99
N LEU A 66 3.63 0.38 6.20
CA LEU A 66 2.71 -0.72 6.50
C LEU A 66 3.21 -1.58 7.65
N ILE A 67 2.27 -1.95 8.52
CA ILE A 67 2.47 -2.93 9.58
C ILE A 67 1.84 -4.24 9.11
N ALA A 68 2.61 -5.32 9.04
CA ALA A 68 2.15 -6.65 8.61
C ALA A 68 1.23 -7.34 9.65
N SER A 69 0.11 -6.69 9.99
CA SER A 69 -0.83 -7.13 11.04
C SER A 69 -1.61 -8.40 10.67
N ALA A 70 -1.75 -8.70 9.39
CA ALA A 70 -2.33 -9.96 8.91
C ALA A 70 -1.37 -11.16 9.00
N GLY A 71 -0.10 -10.93 9.35
CA GLY A 71 0.93 -11.97 9.41
C GLY A 71 1.00 -12.69 10.76
N PRO A 72 1.60 -13.89 10.81
CA PRO A 72 1.64 -14.75 12.00
C PRO A 72 2.54 -14.23 13.14
N ARG A 73 3.20 -13.08 12.95
CA ARG A 73 4.17 -12.50 13.89
C ARG A 73 3.65 -11.23 14.58
N PHE A 74 2.44 -10.78 14.24
CA PHE A 74 1.83 -9.62 14.86
C PHE A 74 0.90 -10.04 16.00
N PHE A 75 1.16 -9.54 17.21
CA PHE A 75 0.41 -9.89 18.43
C PHE A 75 -0.19 -8.65 19.11
N GLY A 76 -0.33 -7.54 18.36
CA GLY A 76 -0.91 -6.29 18.85
C GLY A 76 -2.41 -6.18 18.56
N PHE A 77 -3.12 -5.45 19.42
CA PHE A 77 -4.54 -5.10 19.24
C PHE A 77 -5.50 -6.28 19.07
N VAL A 78 -6.77 -5.97 18.81
CA VAL A 78 -7.78 -6.92 18.30
C VAL A 78 -8.08 -6.47 16.87
N ILE A 79 -7.70 -7.29 15.90
CA ILE A 79 -7.83 -7.00 14.46
C ILE A 79 -8.85 -8.00 13.87
N GLY A 80 -9.86 -7.50 13.16
CA GLY A 80 -10.93 -8.29 12.53
C GLY A 80 -11.68 -7.49 11.50
#